data_AF-A0A531LJ00-F1
#
_entry.id   AF-A0A531LJ00-F1
#
_cell.length_a   1.000
_cell.length_b   1.000
_cell.length_c   1.000
_cell.angle_alpha   90.00
_cell.angle_beta   90.00
_cell.angle_gamma   90.00
#
_symmetry.space_group_name_H-M   'P 1'
#
loop_
_entity.id
_entity.type
_entity.pdbx_description
1 polymer ?
#
loop_
_entity_poly.entity_id
_entity_poly.type
_entity_poly.pdbx_seq_one_letter_code
_entity_poly.pdbx_strand_id
1 'polypeptide(L)' 'YAPAFQMGHPIVFELANRLVDIAPKGMDHVFFTNSGSESVDTALKMAIAYHRARGEGSRTRLIGRERGYHG' A
#
# COMPACT_ATOMS: atom_id res chain seq x y z
N TYR A 1 15.00 -18.61 -8.94
CA TYR A 1 13.93 -17.71 -8.47
C TYR A 1 13.58 -16.77 -9.60
N ALA A 2 12.38 -16.89 -10.18
CA ALA A 2 11.91 -15.94 -11.19
C ALA A 2 11.26 -14.75 -10.45
N PRO A 3 11.62 -13.48 -10.77
CA PRO A 3 11.03 -12.33 -10.10
C PRO A 3 9.57 -12.18 -10.52
N ALA A 4 8.65 -12.06 -9.57
CA ALA A 4 7.21 -11.91 -9.85
C ALA A 4 6.84 -10.59 -10.55
N PHE A 5 7.79 -9.65 -10.70
CA PHE A 5 7.54 -8.35 -11.31
C PHE A 5 7.22 -8.49 -12.80
N GLN A 6 6.20 -7.76 -13.27
CA GLN A 6 5.66 -7.84 -14.63
C GLN A 6 4.99 -9.19 -15.00
N MET A 7 4.68 -10.03 -14.00
CA MET A 7 3.88 -11.25 -14.15
C MET A 7 2.69 -11.25 -13.19
N GLY A 8 1.67 -12.06 -13.48
CA GLY A 8 0.46 -12.17 -12.66
C GLY A 8 -0.01 -13.62 -12.52
N HIS A 9 -0.74 -13.91 -11.43
CA HIS A 9 -1.36 -15.22 -11.18
C HIS A 9 -2.85 -15.02 -10.84
N PRO A 10 -3.80 -15.83 -11.36
CA PRO A 10 -5.23 -15.62 -11.15
C PRO A 10 -5.64 -15.42 -9.68
N ILE A 11 -5.05 -16.19 -8.76
CA ILE A 11 -5.35 -16.13 -7.31
C ILE A 11 -5.09 -14.75 -6.70
N VAL A 12 -4.07 -14.00 -7.14
CA VAL A 12 -3.81 -12.67 -6.56
C VAL A 12 -4.91 -11.68 -6.94
N PHE A 13 -5.50 -11.82 -8.13
CA PHE A 13 -6.62 -10.99 -8.58
C PHE A 13 -7.92 -11.38 -7.89
N GLU A 14 -8.19 -12.68 -7.72
CA GLU A 14 -9.35 -13.17 -6.97
C GLU A 14 -9.35 -12.64 -5.53
N LEU A 15 -8.20 -12.75 -4.84
CA LEU A 15 -8.06 -12.25 -3.49
C LEU A 15 -8.22 -10.72 -3.43
N ALA A 16 -7.63 -9.99 -4.37
CA ALA A 16 -7.77 -8.53 -4.43
C ALA A 16 -9.24 -8.11 -4.57
N ASN A 17 -9.99 -8.74 -5.47
CA ASN A 17 -11.42 -8.44 -5.67
C ASN A 17 -12.24 -8.74 -4.40
N ARG A 18 -12.01 -9.90 -3.77
CA ARG A 18 -12.70 -10.27 -2.52
C ARG A 18 -12.41 -9.30 -1.37
N LEU A 19 -11.22 -8.72 -1.32
CA LEU A 19 -10.86 -7.69 -0.33
C LEU A 19 -11.59 -6.38 -0.62
N VAL A 20 -11.67 -5.97 -1.89
CA VAL A 20 -12.41 -4.77 -2.31
C VAL A 20 -13.90 -4.89 -1.98
N ASP A 21 -14.51 -6.06 -2.17
CA ASP A 21 -15.93 -6.30 -1.88
C ASP A 21 -16.31 -6.03 -0.40
N ILE A 22 -15.37 -6.20 0.53
CA ILE A 22 -15.58 -5.97 1.97
C ILE A 22 -14.97 -4.66 2.46
N ALA A 23 -14.28 -3.92 1.59
CA ALA A 23 -13.62 -2.68 1.96
C ALA A 23 -14.62 -1.51 2.06
N PRO A 24 -14.32 -0.47 2.86
CA PRO A 24 -15.08 0.77 2.83
C PRO A 24 -15.12 1.40 1.43
N LYS A 25 -16.18 2.15 1.13
CA LYS A 25 -16.35 2.85 -0.15
C LYS A 25 -15.12 3.70 -0.48
N GLY A 26 -14.58 3.53 -1.70
CA GLY A 26 -13.43 4.27 -2.22
C GLY A 26 -12.07 3.57 -2.02
N MET A 27 -12.06 2.33 -1.51
CA MET A 27 -10.86 1.48 -1.41
C MET A 27 -10.90 0.37 -2.46
N ASP A 28 -10.57 0.70 -3.70
CA ASP A 28 -10.78 -0.17 -4.86
C ASP A 28 -9.50 -0.89 -5.37
N HIS A 29 -8.36 -0.69 -4.69
CA HIS A 29 -7.05 -1.19 -5.11
C HIS A 29 -6.26 -1.81 -3.95
N VAL A 30 -5.60 -2.94 -4.21
CA VAL A 30 -4.81 -3.71 -3.23
C VAL A 30 -3.35 -3.78 -3.66
N PHE A 31 -2.43 -3.52 -2.74
CA PHE A 31 -1.01 -3.79 -2.88
C PHE A 31 -0.58 -4.82 -1.84
N PHE A 32 -0.06 -5.97 -2.28
CA PHE A 32 0.30 -7.07 -1.38
C PHE A 32 1.70 -6.90 -0.78
N THR A 33 1.84 -7.29 0.49
CA THR A 33 3.10 -7.39 1.24
C THR A 33 3.10 -8.68 2.08
N ASN A 34 4.23 -9.04 2.68
CA ASN A 34 4.37 -10.28 3.45
C ASN A 34 4.13 -10.09 4.96
N SER A 35 4.06 -8.85 5.43
CA SER A 35 3.85 -8.53 6.85
C SER A 35 3.21 -7.15 7.03
N GLY A 36 2.75 -6.87 8.26
CA GLY A 36 2.26 -5.55 8.65
C GLY A 36 3.36 -4.47 8.61
N SER A 37 4.59 -4.80 9.03
CA SER A 37 5.72 -3.87 8.98
C SER A 37 6.05 -3.46 7.53
N GLU A 38 6.00 -4.41 6.59
CA GLU A 38 6.15 -4.12 5.15
C GLU A 38 4.96 -3.30 4.59
N SER A 39 3.74 -3.56 5.05
CA SER A 39 2.56 -2.77 4.66
C SER A 39 2.72 -1.31 5.06
N VAL A 40 3.26 -1.05 6.26
CA VAL A 40 3.48 0.31 6.75
C VAL A 40 4.56 1.02 5.94
N ASP A 41 5.75 0.42 5.73
CA ASP A 41 6.78 1.03 4.86
C ASP A 41 6.24 1.37 3.46
N THR A 42 5.47 0.44 2.89
CA THR A 42 4.82 0.62 1.59
C THR A 42 3.86 1.80 1.59
N ALA A 43 2.97 1.89 2.57
CA ALA A 43 1.99 2.97 2.68
C ALA A 43 2.66 4.36 2.82
N LEU A 44 3.73 4.46 3.61
CA LEU A 44 4.49 5.70 3.79
C LEU A 44 5.14 6.15 2.47
N LYS A 45 5.73 5.22 1.71
CA LYS A 45 6.32 5.51 0.40
C LYS A 45 5.28 5.92 -0.63
N MET A 46 4.12 5.28 -0.63
CA MET A 46 3.00 5.67 -1.50
C MET A 46 2.50 7.08 -1.19
N ALA A 47 2.36 7.45 0.10
CA ALA A 47 1.92 8.79 0.50
C ALA A 47 2.89 9.89 0.03
N ILE A 48 4.20 9.68 0.19
CA ILE A 48 5.22 10.63 -0.28
C ILE A 48 5.23 10.71 -1.81
N ALA A 49 5.17 9.56 -2.50
CA ALA A 49 5.14 9.50 -3.95
C ALA A 49 3.90 10.20 -4.52
N TYR A 50 2.74 10.05 -3.87
CA TYR A 50 1.51 10.74 -4.23
C TYR A 50 1.69 12.26 -4.22
N HIS A 51 2.19 12.83 -3.12
CA HIS A 51 2.44 14.28 -3.03
C HIS A 51 3.44 14.77 -4.07
N ARG A 52 4.53 14.00 -4.29
CA ARG A 52 5.51 14.32 -5.34
C ARG A 52 4.86 14.35 -6.73
N ALA A 53 4.03 13.35 -7.06
CA ALA A 53 3.38 13.24 -8.37
C ALA A 53 2.42 14.40 -8.66
N ARG A 54 1.83 15.02 -7.64
CA ARG A 54 0.95 16.19 -7.76
C ARG A 54 1.63 17.55 -7.55
N GLY A 55 2.97 17.60 -7.63
CA GLY A 55 3.74 18.85 -7.51
C GLY A 55 3.98 19.36 -6.08
N GLU A 56 3.60 18.58 -5.07
CA GLU A 56 3.79 18.90 -3.64
C GLU A 56 5.00 18.18 -3.05
N GLY A 57 6.11 18.09 -3.79
CA GLY A 57 7.27 17.26 -3.43
C GLY A 57 7.97 17.62 -2.11
N SER A 58 7.70 18.78 -1.53
CA SER A 58 8.18 19.18 -0.20
C SER A 58 7.39 18.55 0.96
N ARG A 59 6.23 17.93 0.70
CA ARG A 59 5.42 17.24 1.71
C ARG A 59 5.97 15.84 1.98
N THR A 60 6.98 15.78 2.83
CA THR A 60 7.69 14.53 3.19
C THR A 60 7.54 14.14 4.67
N ARG A 61 7.03 15.05 5.51
CA ARG A 61 6.89 14.81 6.95
C ARG A 61 5.72 13.88 7.22
N LEU A 62 5.96 12.85 8.02
CA LEU A 62 4.98 11.88 8.48
C LEU A 62 4.71 12.12 9.97
N ILE A 63 3.46 11.96 10.39
CA ILE A 63 3.03 12.23 11.77
C ILE A 63 2.59 10.90 12.41
N GLY A 64 3.29 10.50 13.47
CA GLY A 64 2.93 9.35 14.32
C GLY A 64 2.18 9.77 15.58
N ARG A 65 1.98 8.81 16.49
CA ARG A 65 1.35 9.04 17.80
C ARG A 65 2.15 8.37 18.91
N GLU A 66 2.17 8.98 20.08
CA GLU A 66 2.79 8.40 21.29
C GLU A 66 2.18 7.01 21.58
N ARG A 67 3.03 6.02 21.89
CA ARG A 67 2.66 4.61 22.09
C ARG A 67 1.93 3.97 20.88
N GLY A 68 2.06 4.53 19.69
CA GLY A 68 1.62 3.89 18.44
C GLY A 68 2.49 2.71 18.07
N TYR A 69 1.89 1.67 17.50
CA TYR A 69 2.58 0.50 16.94
C TYR A 69 2.15 0.34 15.48
N HIS A 70 3.12 0.23 14.59
CA HIS A 70 2.91 0.20 13.14
C HIS A 70 3.78 -0.88 12.49
N GLY A 71 3.83 -2.04 13.14
CA GLY A 71 4.74 -3.14 12.81
C GLY A 71 5.93 -3.24 13.74
#